data_AF-A0A9X2GSC8-F1
#
_entry.id   AF-A0A9X2GSC8-F1
#
_cell.length_a   1.000
_cell.length_b   1.000
_cell.length_c   1.000
_cell.angle_alpha   90.00
_cell.angle_beta   90.00
_cell.angle_gamma   90.00
#
_symmetry.space_group_name_H-M   'P 1'
#
loop_
_entity.id
_entity.type
_entity.pdbx_description
1 polymer ?
#
loop_
_entity_poly.entity_id
_entity_poly.type
_entity_poly.pdbx_seq_one_letter_code
_entity_poly.pdbx_strand_id
1 'polypeptide(L)'
;MNQLRPCAGTTKDSHCPQTILTADHRTLTVTDNVSGDSISLTPARLYHYRYDYQPADGQKPPTIQGLAALDPDGLVLVDLPGDWHETDLQEFTRKAGIPLEDARNHDSNKIRAALASRAPGWRRIRGLPLLSTAKWRKPLGICLAIAGAALMAYLASLGMWAAWRGLSTIGRVLLDLLDAKWLLVVFSPALLFLRPALARAHHWRVGRGTILGPYGGPYLTRGSSNKLHITQGSNVVAKLRLGENSGQAFSLLLYRYEDLTGLLVLDRFGQTLHHLPGPWSPQDVERFAQRHDLVLAVHRVSREEYLAFTKNAEEATP
;
A
#
# COMPACT_ATOMS: atom_id res chain seq x y z
N MET A 1 -11.36 -31.46 12.12
CA MET A 1 -10.83 -30.07 12.17
C MET A 1 -11.34 -29.34 10.94
N ASN A 2 -12.17 -28.31 11.11
CA ASN A 2 -12.65 -27.51 9.97
C ASN A 2 -11.54 -26.53 9.59
N GLN A 3 -10.79 -26.86 8.55
CA GLN A 3 -9.82 -25.95 7.96
C GLN A 3 -10.45 -25.31 6.73
N LEU A 4 -10.29 -24.00 6.59
CA LEU A 4 -10.70 -23.26 5.39
C LEU A 4 -9.50 -22.54 4.81
N ARG A 5 -9.42 -22.50 3.47
CA ARG A 5 -8.34 -21.85 2.73
C ARG A 5 -8.93 -20.92 1.67
N PRO A 6 -8.23 -19.85 1.30
CA PRO A 6 -8.66 -19.04 0.18
C PRO A 6 -8.57 -19.85 -1.12
N CYS A 7 -9.50 -19.61 -2.04
CA CYS A 7 -9.54 -20.28 -3.34
C CYS A 7 -8.77 -19.53 -4.43
N ALA A 8 -8.62 -18.21 -4.29
CA ALA A 8 -7.88 -17.37 -5.23
C ALA A 8 -7.25 -16.15 -4.54
N GLY A 9 -6.51 -15.37 -5.32
CA GLY A 9 -5.90 -14.13 -4.88
C GLY A 9 -6.91 -13.02 -4.52
N THR A 10 -6.40 -11.98 -3.86
CA THR A 10 -7.11 -10.75 -3.51
C THR A 10 -7.70 -10.00 -4.71
N THR A 11 -7.03 -10.10 -5.86
CA THR A 11 -7.43 -9.62 -7.18
C THR A 11 -7.25 -10.74 -8.20
N LYS A 12 -7.89 -10.61 -9.38
CA LYS A 12 -7.88 -11.62 -10.45
C LYS A 12 -6.47 -12.10 -10.85
N ASP A 13 -5.48 -11.20 -10.83
CA ASP A 13 -4.10 -11.50 -11.28
C ASP A 13 -3.13 -11.75 -10.11
N SER A 14 -3.62 -11.76 -8.87
CA SER A 14 -2.77 -11.95 -7.69
C SER A 14 -2.65 -13.42 -7.29
N HIS A 15 -1.53 -13.74 -6.64
CA HIS A 15 -1.31 -15.08 -6.10
C HIS A 15 -2.30 -15.41 -4.98
N CYS A 16 -2.72 -16.67 -4.91
CA CYS A 16 -3.53 -17.17 -3.80
C CYS A 16 -2.72 -17.12 -2.49
N PRO A 17 -3.25 -16.49 -1.43
CA PRO A 17 -2.64 -16.49 -0.10
C PRO A 17 -2.50 -17.91 0.46
N GLN A 18 -1.43 -18.19 1.18
CA GLN A 18 -1.23 -19.43 1.92
C GLN A 18 -1.66 -19.27 3.38
N THR A 19 -2.84 -18.69 3.60
CA THR A 19 -3.46 -18.61 4.93
C THR A 19 -4.36 -19.82 5.18
N ILE A 20 -4.45 -20.25 6.44
CA ILE A 20 -5.38 -21.28 6.89
C ILE A 20 -6.23 -20.69 8.01
N LEU A 21 -7.55 -20.85 7.89
CA LEU A 21 -8.49 -20.61 8.95
C LEU A 21 -8.83 -21.92 9.64
N THR A 22 -8.77 -21.92 10.96
CA THR A 22 -9.29 -22.99 11.80
C THR A 22 -10.19 -22.37 12.85
N ALA A 23 -11.22 -23.10 13.25
CA ALA A 23 -12.09 -22.67 14.33
C ALA A 23 -12.26 -23.78 15.35
N ASP A 24 -12.22 -23.39 16.61
CA ASP A 24 -12.64 -24.19 17.74
C ASP A 24 -13.73 -23.41 18.50
N HIS A 25 -14.99 -23.83 18.30
CA HIS A 25 -16.15 -23.04 18.66
C HIS A 25 -16.00 -21.58 18.17
N ARG A 26 -16.16 -20.60 19.06
CA ARG A 26 -16.08 -19.16 18.74
C ARG A 26 -14.66 -18.63 18.60
N THR A 27 -13.64 -19.46 18.82
CA THR A 27 -12.25 -19.07 18.68
C THR A 27 -11.81 -19.33 17.25
N LEU A 28 -11.50 -18.26 16.53
CA LEU A 28 -10.90 -18.30 15.20
C LEU A 28 -9.38 -18.27 15.34
N THR A 29 -8.70 -19.24 14.75
CA THR A 29 -7.24 -19.23 14.61
C THR A 29 -6.87 -19.08 13.14
N VAL A 30 -6.12 -18.02 12.84
CA VAL A 30 -5.56 -17.74 11.52
C VAL A 30 -4.08 -18.12 11.55
N THR A 31 -3.66 -18.97 10.61
CA THR A 31 -2.26 -19.35 10.43
C THR A 31 -1.77 -18.87 9.07
N ASP A 32 -0.62 -18.21 9.05
CA ASP A 32 0.12 -17.88 7.83
C ASP A 32 1.18 -18.96 7.58
N ASN A 33 0.97 -19.81 6.57
CA ASN A 33 1.92 -20.89 6.28
C ASN A 33 3.26 -20.39 5.73
N VAL A 34 3.34 -19.14 5.25
CA VAL A 34 4.58 -18.57 4.72
C VAL A 34 5.51 -18.18 5.86
N SER A 35 4.98 -17.46 6.84
CA SER A 35 5.76 -16.98 8.00
C SER A 35 5.82 -18.01 9.13
N GLY A 36 4.83 -18.90 9.22
CA GLY A 36 4.60 -19.78 10.37
C GLY A 36 3.86 -19.08 11.52
N ASP A 37 3.52 -17.80 11.38
CA ASP A 37 2.82 -17.04 12.41
C ASP A 37 1.36 -17.50 12.53
N SER A 38 0.85 -17.53 13.76
CA SER A 38 -0.56 -17.79 14.03
C SER A 38 -1.11 -16.81 15.05
N ILE A 39 -2.41 -16.50 14.91
CA ILE A 39 -3.16 -15.66 15.85
C ILE A 39 -4.49 -16.32 16.15
N SER A 40 -4.84 -16.38 17.43
CA SER A 40 -6.15 -16.83 17.90
C SER A 40 -6.93 -15.64 18.44
N LEU A 41 -8.18 -15.50 18.01
CA LEU A 41 -9.07 -14.42 18.38
C LEU A 41 -10.52 -14.92 18.52
N THR A 42 -11.35 -14.16 19.22
CA THR A 42 -12.79 -14.44 19.40
C THR A 42 -13.62 -13.35 18.72
N PRO A 43 -13.76 -13.39 17.38
CA PRO A 43 -14.47 -12.33 16.67
C PRO A 43 -15.97 -12.40 16.96
N ALA A 44 -16.62 -11.24 16.93
CA ALA A 44 -18.08 -11.16 16.99
C ALA A 44 -18.72 -11.64 15.68
N ARG A 45 -18.05 -11.41 14.55
CA ARG A 45 -18.50 -11.83 13.21
C ARG A 45 -17.33 -11.87 12.21
N LEU A 46 -17.52 -12.60 11.12
CA LEU A 46 -16.69 -12.50 9.92
C LEU A 46 -17.39 -11.63 8.88
N TYR A 47 -16.63 -10.77 8.22
CA TYR A 47 -17.09 -9.79 7.25
C TYR A 47 -16.49 -10.13 5.89
N HIS A 48 -17.30 -10.74 5.03
CA HIS A 48 -16.89 -11.13 3.68
C HIS A 48 -17.10 -9.95 2.74
N TYR A 49 -16.00 -9.40 2.22
CA TYR A 49 -16.04 -8.14 1.51
C TYR A 49 -15.53 -8.25 0.08
N ARG A 50 -16.06 -7.39 -0.78
CA ARG A 50 -15.60 -7.17 -2.15
C ARG A 50 -15.87 -5.74 -2.53
N TYR A 51 -14.84 -4.99 -2.90
CA TYR A 51 -14.99 -3.60 -3.33
C TYR A 51 -14.16 -3.30 -4.55
N ASP A 52 -14.65 -2.37 -5.36
CA ASP A 52 -13.93 -1.88 -6.52
C ASP A 52 -13.08 -0.67 -6.12
N TYR A 53 -11.83 -0.72 -6.55
CA TYR A 53 -10.93 0.40 -6.39
C TYR A 53 -11.01 1.27 -7.66
N GLN A 54 -11.86 2.31 -7.66
CA GLN A 54 -12.05 3.17 -8.84
C GLN A 54 -10.72 3.88 -9.22
N PRO A 55 -10.14 3.59 -10.39
CA PRO A 55 -9.05 4.39 -10.91
C PRO A 55 -9.63 5.69 -11.48
N ALA A 56 -8.88 6.78 -11.36
CA ALA A 56 -9.26 8.07 -11.92
C ALA A 56 -9.19 8.14 -13.46
N ASP A 57 -8.76 7.07 -14.11
CA ASP A 57 -8.52 6.97 -15.55
C ASP A 57 -9.22 5.68 -16.01
N GLY A 58 -9.98 5.73 -17.11
CA GLY A 58 -11.03 4.77 -17.55
C GLY A 58 -10.67 3.27 -17.72
N GLN A 59 -9.65 2.77 -17.04
CA GLN A 59 -9.38 1.36 -16.82
C GLN A 59 -10.44 0.74 -15.90
N LYS A 60 -10.69 -0.56 -16.09
CA LYS A 60 -11.56 -1.31 -15.20
C LYS A 60 -10.96 -1.34 -13.79
N PRO A 61 -11.72 -0.97 -12.74
CA PRO A 61 -11.20 -0.98 -11.39
C PRO A 61 -10.75 -2.38 -11.00
N PRO A 62 -9.55 -2.51 -10.38
CA PRO A 62 -9.21 -3.76 -9.74
C PRO A 62 -10.18 -3.99 -8.58
N THR A 63 -10.90 -5.10 -8.64
CA THR A 63 -11.77 -5.57 -7.56
C THR A 63 -10.91 -6.23 -6.50
N ILE A 64 -11.06 -5.78 -5.25
CA ILE A 64 -10.37 -6.30 -4.07
C ILE A 64 -11.38 -7.09 -3.25
N GLN A 65 -11.02 -8.31 -2.87
CA GLN A 65 -11.86 -9.18 -2.05
C GLN A 65 -11.06 -9.83 -0.91
N GLY A 66 -11.78 -10.23 0.13
CA GLY A 66 -11.20 -10.77 1.34
C GLY A 66 -12.20 -11.00 2.45
N LEU A 67 -11.67 -11.41 3.59
CA LEU A 67 -12.41 -11.68 4.79
C LEU A 67 -11.79 -10.91 5.94
N ALA A 68 -12.60 -10.17 6.70
CA ALA A 68 -12.15 -9.54 7.93
C ALA A 68 -12.85 -10.18 9.13
N ALA A 69 -12.17 -10.32 10.25
CA ALA A 69 -12.82 -10.65 11.52
C ALA A 69 -13.03 -9.37 12.32
N LEU A 70 -14.26 -9.14 12.76
CA LEU A 70 -14.66 -7.91 13.43
C LEU A 70 -14.96 -8.16 14.92
N ASP A 71 -14.70 -7.16 15.74
CA ASP A 71 -15.13 -7.10 17.13
C ASP A 71 -16.64 -6.72 17.25
N PRO A 72 -17.21 -6.66 18.46
CA PRO A 72 -18.60 -6.27 18.66
C PRO A 72 -18.95 -4.85 18.21
N ASP A 73 -17.99 -3.93 18.17
CA ASP A 73 -18.18 -2.55 17.73
C ASP A 73 -18.08 -2.39 16.21
N GLY A 74 -17.66 -3.45 15.51
CA GLY A 74 -17.43 -3.47 14.07
C GLY A 74 -16.00 -3.09 13.67
N LEU A 75 -15.07 -3.04 14.61
CA LEU A 75 -13.65 -2.78 14.34
C LEU A 75 -12.94 -4.04 13.85
N VAL A 76 -12.04 -3.89 12.88
CA VAL A 76 -11.25 -4.97 12.30
C VAL A 76 -10.21 -5.45 13.31
N LEU A 77 -10.29 -6.73 13.69
CA LEU A 77 -9.27 -7.45 14.48
C LEU A 77 -8.22 -8.06 13.55
N VAL A 78 -8.66 -8.69 12.46
CA VAL A 78 -7.77 -9.26 11.46
C VAL A 78 -8.33 -9.07 10.05
N ASP A 79 -7.47 -8.70 9.10
CA ASP A 79 -7.78 -8.62 7.68
C ASP A 79 -7.06 -9.74 6.90
N LEU A 80 -7.84 -10.52 6.14
CA LEU A 80 -7.43 -11.71 5.38
C LEU A 80 -7.77 -11.53 3.90
N PRO A 81 -6.90 -10.84 3.15
CA PRO A 81 -7.10 -10.61 1.72
C PRO A 81 -7.04 -11.95 0.97
N GLY A 82 -7.91 -12.15 -0.02
CA GLY A 82 -8.03 -13.40 -0.77
C GLY A 82 -9.48 -13.70 -1.16
N ASP A 83 -9.68 -14.57 -2.15
CA ASP A 83 -11.02 -15.07 -2.45
C ASP A 83 -11.38 -16.23 -1.53
N TRP A 84 -12.62 -16.30 -1.07
CA TRP A 84 -13.10 -17.33 -0.17
C TRP A 84 -14.36 -17.97 -0.74
N HIS A 85 -14.35 -19.30 -0.89
CA HIS A 85 -15.50 -20.02 -1.42
C HIS A 85 -16.71 -19.86 -0.49
N GLU A 86 -17.81 -19.34 -1.03
CA GLU A 86 -18.97 -18.91 -0.25
C GLU A 86 -19.61 -20.06 0.54
N THR A 87 -19.88 -21.18 -0.11
CA THR A 87 -20.51 -22.34 0.52
C THR A 87 -19.64 -22.88 1.66
N ASP A 88 -18.32 -22.95 1.45
CA ASP A 88 -17.38 -23.47 2.44
C ASP A 88 -17.25 -22.50 3.63
N LEU A 89 -17.28 -21.20 3.36
CA LEU A 89 -17.25 -20.16 4.37
C LEU A 89 -18.53 -20.15 5.21
N GLN A 90 -19.70 -20.31 4.60
CA GLN A 90 -20.98 -20.45 5.30
C GLN A 90 -21.01 -21.71 6.18
N GLU A 91 -20.50 -22.84 5.66
CA GLU A 91 -20.42 -24.08 6.44
C GLU A 91 -19.44 -23.93 7.62
N PHE A 92 -18.28 -23.33 7.37
CA PHE A 92 -17.26 -23.06 8.38
C PHE A 92 -17.79 -22.18 9.51
N THR A 93 -18.41 -21.05 9.18
CA THR A 93 -18.97 -20.09 10.14
C THR A 93 -20.11 -20.68 10.95
N ARG A 94 -21.01 -21.44 10.31
CA ARG A 94 -22.08 -22.19 11.00
C ARG A 94 -21.51 -23.19 12.01
N LYS A 95 -20.48 -23.95 11.63
CA LYS A 95 -19.84 -24.93 12.53
C LYS A 95 -19.07 -24.27 13.68
N ALA A 96 -18.44 -23.12 13.42
CA ALA A 96 -17.76 -22.31 14.43
C ALA A 96 -18.73 -21.57 15.37
N GLY A 97 -19.97 -21.32 14.93
CA GLY A 97 -20.89 -20.44 15.67
C GLY A 97 -20.43 -18.99 15.66
N ILE A 98 -19.73 -18.58 14.60
CA ILE A 98 -19.31 -17.20 14.34
C ILE A 98 -20.19 -16.67 13.20
N PRO A 99 -21.01 -15.63 13.40
CA PRO A 99 -21.84 -15.06 12.35
C PRO A 99 -21.04 -14.61 11.12
N LEU A 100 -21.61 -14.79 9.94
CA LEU A 100 -21.07 -14.30 8.67
C LEU A 100 -21.91 -13.13 8.16
N GLU A 101 -21.28 -12.00 7.92
CA GLU A 101 -21.85 -10.86 7.23
C GLU A 101 -21.32 -10.82 5.79
N ASP A 102 -22.21 -10.96 4.82
CA ASP A 102 -21.88 -10.84 3.40
C ASP A 102 -22.05 -9.39 2.93
N ALA A 103 -20.93 -8.70 2.79
CA ALA A 103 -20.85 -7.31 2.37
C ALA A 103 -20.37 -7.15 0.92
N ARG A 104 -20.29 -8.22 0.12
CA ARG A 104 -19.78 -8.17 -1.26
C ARG A 104 -20.62 -7.31 -2.23
N ASN A 105 -21.85 -6.98 -1.84
CA ASN A 105 -22.78 -6.14 -2.59
C ASN A 105 -22.98 -4.75 -1.94
N HIS A 106 -22.26 -4.45 -0.85
CA HIS A 106 -22.29 -3.12 -0.25
C HIS A 106 -21.56 -2.11 -1.14
N ASP A 107 -21.86 -0.83 -0.92
CA ASP A 107 -21.10 0.26 -1.54
C ASP A 107 -19.61 0.13 -1.19
N SER A 108 -18.75 0.24 -2.19
CA SER A 108 -17.30 0.18 -2.04
C SER A 108 -16.79 1.20 -1.02
N ASN A 109 -17.40 2.38 -0.93
CA ASN A 109 -17.01 3.40 0.05
C ASN A 109 -17.26 2.92 1.49
N LYS A 110 -18.43 2.31 1.74
CA LYS A 110 -18.78 1.75 3.05
C LYS A 110 -17.87 0.59 3.45
N ILE A 111 -17.53 -0.27 2.49
CA ILE A 111 -16.59 -1.37 2.74
C ILE A 111 -15.21 -0.83 3.10
N ARG A 112 -14.70 0.16 2.36
CA ARG A 112 -13.40 0.77 2.67
C ARG A 112 -13.39 1.45 4.03
N ALA A 113 -14.44 2.17 4.40
CA ALA A 113 -14.60 2.78 5.72
C ALA A 113 -14.61 1.72 6.85
N ALA A 114 -15.37 0.63 6.66
CA ALA A 114 -15.38 -0.48 7.61
C ALA A 114 -13.98 -1.12 7.76
N LEU A 115 -13.26 -1.35 6.67
CA LEU A 115 -11.91 -1.94 6.69
C LEU A 115 -10.85 -1.00 7.30
N ALA A 116 -11.07 0.32 7.22
CA ALA A 116 -10.18 1.30 7.83
C ALA A 116 -10.40 1.45 9.34
N SER A 117 -11.58 1.05 9.83
CA SER A 117 -11.97 1.00 11.24
C SER A 117 -11.28 -0.19 11.91
N ARG A 118 -10.18 0.04 12.62
CA ARG A 118 -9.30 -1.02 13.16
C ARG A 118 -9.37 -1.07 14.67
N ALA A 119 -9.33 -2.27 15.23
CA ALA A 119 -9.20 -2.47 16.67
C ALA A 119 -7.73 -2.29 17.11
N PRO A 120 -7.46 -1.90 18.36
CA PRO A 120 -6.12 -1.96 18.91
C PRO A 120 -5.52 -3.36 18.77
N GLY A 121 -4.24 -3.44 18.37
CA GLY A 121 -3.58 -4.71 18.10
C GLY A 121 -4.03 -5.46 16.84
N TRP A 122 -4.84 -4.84 15.96
CA TRP A 122 -5.25 -5.45 14.70
C TRP A 122 -4.05 -5.90 13.84
N ARG A 123 -4.27 -6.89 12.98
CA ARG A 123 -3.24 -7.36 12.04
C ARG A 123 -3.80 -7.64 10.66
N ARG A 124 -2.97 -7.46 9.64
CA ARG A 124 -3.25 -7.92 8.28
C ARG A 124 -2.39 -9.13 7.95
N ILE A 125 -3.00 -10.28 7.73
CA ILE A 125 -2.28 -11.54 7.44
C ILE A 125 -2.37 -11.79 5.95
N ARG A 126 -1.27 -11.54 5.24
CA ARG A 126 -1.26 -11.60 3.77
C ARG A 126 -1.11 -13.01 3.22
N GLY A 127 -0.43 -13.93 3.90
CA GLY A 127 -0.16 -15.28 3.39
C GLY A 127 0.65 -15.31 2.09
N LEU A 128 1.43 -14.26 1.80
CA LEU A 128 2.19 -14.15 0.55
C LEU A 128 3.69 -14.12 0.87
N PRO A 129 4.53 -14.81 0.08
CA PRO A 129 5.98 -14.72 0.23
C PRO A 129 6.41 -13.27 0.08
N LEU A 130 7.16 -12.78 1.08
CA LEU A 130 7.86 -11.51 0.96
C LEU A 130 8.65 -11.51 -0.34
N LEU A 131 8.49 -10.46 -1.15
CA LEU A 131 9.28 -10.25 -2.36
C LEU A 131 10.77 -10.21 -1.96
N SER A 132 11.43 -11.36 -2.04
CA SER A 132 12.80 -11.50 -1.60
C SER A 132 13.70 -10.62 -2.46
N THR A 133 14.42 -9.70 -1.80
CA THR A 133 15.48 -8.89 -2.40
C THR A 133 16.60 -9.76 -3.00
N ALA A 134 16.68 -11.04 -2.63
CA ALA A 134 17.62 -11.99 -3.21
C ALA A 134 17.42 -12.18 -4.73
N LYS A 135 16.19 -12.03 -5.24
CA LYS A 135 15.93 -12.08 -6.70
C LYS A 135 16.62 -10.95 -7.46
N TRP A 136 16.90 -9.83 -6.79
CA TRP A 136 17.63 -8.69 -7.37
C TRP A 136 19.15 -8.82 -7.24
N ARG A 137 19.69 -9.72 -6.39
CA ARG A 137 21.15 -9.88 -6.21
C ARG A 137 21.85 -10.40 -7.46
N LYS A 138 21.23 -11.31 -8.21
CA LYS A 138 21.78 -11.85 -9.47
C LYS A 138 21.91 -10.77 -10.55
N PRO A 139 20.87 -10.00 -10.90
CA PRO A 139 21.02 -8.92 -11.88
C PRO A 139 21.94 -7.80 -11.39
N LEU A 140 21.98 -7.48 -10.09
CA LEU A 140 22.95 -6.54 -9.51
C LEU A 140 24.40 -7.03 -9.67
N GLY A 141 24.67 -8.30 -9.38
CA GLY A 141 26.00 -8.90 -9.55
C GLY A 141 26.45 -8.89 -11.01
N ILE A 142 25.55 -9.20 -11.94
CA ILE A 142 25.82 -9.12 -13.38
C ILE A 142 26.11 -7.68 -13.81
N CYS A 143 25.33 -6.69 -13.35
CA CYS A 143 25.57 -5.28 -13.66
C CYS A 143 26.91 -4.77 -13.09
N LEU A 144 27.25 -5.14 -11.85
CA LEU A 144 28.53 -4.80 -11.23
C LEU A 144 29.71 -5.44 -11.96
N ALA A 145 29.58 -6.70 -12.37
CA ALA A 145 30.62 -7.38 -13.15
C ALA A 145 30.84 -6.73 -14.52
N ILE A 146 29.76 -6.32 -15.20
CA ILE A 146 29.82 -5.65 -16.51
C ILE A 146 30.38 -4.23 -16.37
N ALA A 147 29.94 -3.45 -15.38
CA ALA A 147 30.49 -2.14 -15.11
C ALA A 147 31.97 -2.21 -14.72
N GLY A 148 32.35 -3.21 -13.92
CA GLY A 148 33.74 -3.52 -13.59
C GLY A 148 34.55 -3.90 -14.83
N ALA A 149 34.03 -4.74 -15.71
CA ALA A 149 34.68 -5.11 -16.97
C ALA A 149 34.82 -3.93 -17.93
N ALA A 150 33.81 -3.06 -18.05
CA ALA A 150 33.86 -1.86 -18.86
C ALA A 150 34.85 -0.83 -18.30
N LEU A 151 34.90 -0.66 -16.98
CA LEU A 151 35.88 0.18 -16.30
C LEU A 151 37.30 -0.38 -16.49
N MET A 152 37.49 -1.70 -16.35
CA MET A 152 38.77 -2.36 -16.61
C MET A 152 39.18 -2.24 -18.08
N ALA A 153 38.26 -2.35 -19.02
CA ALA A 153 38.52 -2.14 -20.45
C ALA A 153 38.87 -0.67 -20.75
N TYR A 154 38.24 0.29 -20.07
CA TYR A 154 38.55 1.71 -20.17
C TYR A 154 39.92 2.05 -19.54
N LEU A 155 40.23 1.49 -18.38
CA LEU A 155 41.54 1.64 -17.74
C LEU A 155 42.64 0.92 -18.53
N ALA A 156 42.33 -0.25 -19.12
CA ALA A 156 43.22 -0.95 -20.03
C ALA A 156 43.37 -0.22 -21.36
N SER A 157 42.36 0.50 -21.85
CA SER A 157 42.47 1.34 -23.05
C SER A 157 43.24 2.62 -22.78
N LEU A 158 43.16 3.17 -21.56
CA LEU A 158 44.01 4.26 -21.07
C LEU A 158 45.46 3.80 -20.82
N GLY A 159 45.66 2.60 -20.27
CA GLY A 159 46.98 1.96 -20.14
C GLY A 159 47.56 1.57 -21.50
N MET A 160 46.70 1.12 -22.42
CA MET A 160 47.03 0.95 -23.84
C MET A 160 47.30 2.30 -24.48
N TRP A 161 46.75 3.43 -24.04
CA TRP A 161 47.10 4.75 -24.60
C TRP A 161 48.58 5.10 -24.40
N ALA A 162 49.19 4.63 -23.30
CA ALA A 162 50.64 4.70 -23.08
C ALA A 162 51.43 3.72 -23.97
N ALA A 163 50.84 2.58 -24.36
CA ALA A 163 51.43 1.64 -25.32
C ALA A 163 51.08 1.96 -26.80
N TRP A 164 50.06 2.78 -27.06
CA TRP A 164 49.42 3.08 -28.35
C TRP A 164 50.03 4.27 -29.08
N ARG A 165 51.04 4.94 -28.49
CA ARG A 165 52.01 5.67 -29.33
C ARG A 165 52.87 4.75 -30.21
N GLY A 166 52.70 3.42 -30.11
CA GLY A 166 53.47 2.43 -30.86
C GLY A 166 52.87 1.89 -32.17
N LEU A 167 51.55 1.67 -32.32
CA LEU A 167 51.07 0.96 -33.52
C LEU A 167 49.57 1.20 -33.82
N SER A 168 49.31 2.02 -34.83
CA SER A 168 48.00 2.11 -35.47
C SER A 168 47.67 0.82 -36.23
N THR A 169 46.40 0.37 -36.22
CA THR A 169 45.65 -0.32 -37.31
C THR A 169 44.64 -1.36 -36.80
N ILE A 170 43.66 -1.03 -35.93
CA ILE A 170 42.47 -1.91 -35.74
C ILE A 170 41.20 -1.05 -35.63
N GLY A 171 40.88 -0.34 -36.71
CA GLY A 171 39.70 0.52 -36.83
C GLY A 171 38.41 -0.18 -37.30
N ARG A 172 38.32 -1.52 -37.24
CA ARG A 172 37.18 -2.27 -37.81
C ARG A 172 36.44 -3.23 -36.87
N VAL A 173 36.90 -3.43 -35.63
CA VAL A 173 36.23 -4.34 -34.68
C VAL A 173 35.19 -3.62 -33.81
N LEU A 174 35.24 -2.29 -33.72
CA LEU A 174 34.35 -1.50 -32.86
C LEU A 174 32.94 -1.29 -33.42
N LEU A 175 32.72 -1.51 -34.72
CA LEU A 175 31.43 -1.30 -35.36
C LEU A 175 30.50 -2.53 -35.30
N ASP A 176 31.03 -3.73 -35.06
CA ASP A 176 30.23 -4.96 -34.90
C ASP A 176 29.73 -5.19 -33.46
N LEU A 177 30.16 -4.38 -32.48
CA LEU A 177 29.69 -4.46 -31.09
C LEU A 177 28.39 -3.66 -30.83
N LEU A 178 27.86 -2.99 -31.86
CA LEU A 178 26.76 -2.03 -31.79
C LEU A 178 25.42 -2.62 -32.21
N ASP A 179 25.23 -3.93 -32.00
CA ASP A 179 23.95 -4.57 -32.28
C ASP A 179 23.05 -4.53 -31.03
N ALA A 180 21.78 -4.18 -31.24
CA ALA A 180 20.84 -3.53 -30.33
C ALA A 180 20.48 -4.24 -28.99
N LYS A 181 21.17 -5.33 -28.62
CA LYS A 181 21.00 -6.07 -27.36
C LYS A 181 21.64 -5.39 -26.14
N TRP A 182 22.68 -4.56 -26.33
CA TRP A 182 23.38 -3.93 -25.20
C TRP A 182 22.63 -2.75 -24.57
N LEU A 183 21.61 -2.19 -25.23
CA LEU A 183 20.76 -1.16 -24.61
C LEU A 183 20.08 -1.70 -23.34
N LEU A 184 19.60 -2.94 -23.34
CA LEU A 184 19.04 -3.57 -22.14
C LEU A 184 20.06 -3.76 -21.02
N VAL A 185 21.34 -3.92 -21.35
CA VAL A 185 22.44 -4.15 -20.39
C VAL A 185 23.01 -2.83 -19.86
N VAL A 186 23.05 -1.78 -20.67
CA VAL A 186 23.55 -0.44 -20.30
C VAL A 186 22.49 0.38 -19.54
N PHE A 187 21.20 0.17 -19.81
CA PHE A 187 20.10 0.84 -19.08
C PHE A 187 19.67 0.11 -17.79
N SER A 188 20.08 -1.15 -17.59
CA SER A 188 19.80 -1.90 -16.35
C SER A 188 20.44 -1.28 -15.09
N PRO A 189 21.68 -0.75 -15.13
CA PRO A 189 22.24 0.06 -14.04
C PRO A 189 21.48 1.37 -13.76
N ALA A 190 20.90 2.01 -14.78
CA ALA A 190 20.16 3.27 -14.60
C ALA A 190 18.88 3.06 -13.75
N LEU A 191 18.26 1.88 -13.83
CA LEU A 191 17.14 1.48 -12.96
C LEU A 191 17.54 1.39 -11.48
N LEU A 192 18.81 1.11 -11.17
CA LEU A 192 19.32 1.09 -9.79
C LEU A 192 19.46 2.50 -9.20
N PHE A 193 19.74 3.51 -10.03
CA PHE A 193 19.78 4.92 -9.60
C PHE A 193 18.41 5.61 -9.62
N LEU A 194 17.46 5.10 -10.40
CA LEU A 194 16.10 5.67 -10.48
C LEU A 194 15.36 5.61 -9.14
N ARG A 195 15.41 4.47 -8.42
CA ARG A 195 14.73 4.34 -7.12
C ARG A 195 15.23 5.33 -6.05
N PRO A 196 16.54 5.47 -5.78
CA PRO A 196 17.02 6.45 -4.82
C PRO A 196 16.80 7.89 -5.29
N ALA A 197 16.88 8.18 -6.60
CA ALA A 197 16.56 9.50 -7.13
C ALA A 197 15.08 9.86 -6.93
N LEU A 198 14.16 8.93 -7.23
CA LEU A 198 12.73 9.10 -7.00
C LEU A 198 12.39 9.24 -5.52
N ALA A 199 13.02 8.45 -4.65
CA ALA A 199 12.86 8.57 -3.21
C ALA A 199 13.36 9.94 -2.71
N ARG A 200 14.52 10.42 -3.18
CA ARG A 200 15.06 11.74 -2.83
C ARG A 200 14.17 12.87 -3.33
N ALA A 201 13.67 12.78 -4.57
CA ALA A 201 12.72 13.74 -5.11
C ALA A 201 11.41 13.75 -4.29
N HIS A 202 10.91 12.58 -3.89
CA HIS A 202 9.75 12.45 -3.03
C HIS A 202 10.01 13.09 -1.65
N HIS A 203 11.11 12.77 -0.98
CA HIS A 203 11.48 13.38 0.30
C HIS A 203 11.62 14.89 0.21
N TRP A 204 12.16 15.41 -0.90
CA TRP A 204 12.23 16.84 -1.14
C TRP A 204 10.85 17.48 -1.33
N ARG A 205 9.93 16.81 -2.05
CA ARG A 205 8.54 17.25 -2.23
C ARG A 205 7.76 17.26 -0.91
N VAL A 206 7.95 16.23 -0.09
CA VAL A 206 7.43 16.15 1.28
C VAL A 206 8.05 17.25 2.14
N GLY A 207 9.38 17.44 2.04
CA GLY A 207 10.15 18.53 2.62
C GLY A 207 9.53 19.91 2.39
N ARG A 208 9.05 20.15 1.17
CA ARG A 208 8.38 21.38 0.76
C ARG A 208 6.89 21.47 1.12
N GLY A 209 6.32 20.42 1.70
CA GLY A 209 4.89 20.31 2.00
C GLY A 209 4.01 20.16 0.75
N THR A 210 4.58 19.83 -0.42
CA THR A 210 3.81 19.68 -1.67
C THR A 210 3.11 18.33 -1.79
N ILE A 211 3.58 17.35 -1.03
CA ILE A 211 3.03 16.02 -0.87
C ILE A 211 3.03 15.72 0.63
N LEU A 212 2.04 14.98 1.10
CA LEU A 212 2.02 14.38 2.44
C LEU A 212 1.84 12.87 2.31
N GLY A 213 2.76 12.06 2.85
CA GLY A 213 2.62 10.61 2.91
C GLY A 213 3.93 9.85 2.68
N PRO A 214 3.96 8.53 2.95
CA PRO A 214 5.12 7.69 2.74
C PRO A 214 5.37 7.37 1.26
N TYR A 215 6.64 7.13 0.90
CA TYR A 215 7.00 6.72 -0.45
C TYR A 215 6.39 5.34 -0.78
N GLY A 216 5.58 5.27 -1.83
CA GLY A 216 4.91 4.05 -2.27
C GLY A 216 3.64 3.67 -1.48
N GLY A 217 3.24 4.47 -0.49
CA GLY A 217 1.96 4.31 0.22
C GLY A 217 0.91 5.32 -0.26
N PRO A 218 -0.21 5.44 0.46
CA PRO A 218 -1.17 6.52 0.20
C PRO A 218 -0.54 7.87 0.50
N TYR A 219 -0.76 8.85 -0.36
CA TYR A 219 -0.25 10.21 -0.18
C TYR A 219 -1.25 11.26 -0.67
N LEU A 220 -1.23 12.43 -0.04
CA LEU A 220 -2.05 13.58 -0.37
C LEU A 220 -1.25 14.56 -1.22
N THR A 221 -1.90 15.13 -2.22
CA THR A 221 -1.34 16.22 -3.03
C THR A 221 -2.41 17.24 -3.35
N ARG A 222 -2.01 18.49 -3.55
CA ARG A 222 -2.89 19.47 -4.20
C ARG A 222 -2.90 19.20 -5.70
N GLY A 223 -4.05 18.80 -6.21
CA GLY A 223 -4.34 18.66 -7.63
C GLY A 223 -4.68 19.99 -8.30
N SER A 224 -5.10 19.91 -9.57
CA SER A 224 -5.61 21.07 -10.30
C SER A 224 -6.93 21.58 -9.71
N SER A 225 -7.20 22.88 -9.85
CA SER A 225 -8.48 23.51 -9.48
C SER A 225 -8.88 23.38 -8.00
N ASN A 226 -7.91 23.59 -7.09
CA ASN A 226 -8.14 23.61 -5.65
C ASN A 226 -8.70 22.30 -5.08
N LYS A 227 -8.29 21.15 -5.63
CA LYS A 227 -8.66 19.83 -5.11
C LYS A 227 -7.52 19.20 -4.35
N LEU A 228 -7.84 18.56 -3.25
CA LEU A 228 -6.98 17.63 -2.54
C LEU A 228 -7.17 16.24 -3.16
N HIS A 229 -6.09 15.68 -3.70
CA HIS A 229 -6.06 14.35 -4.28
C HIS A 229 -5.44 13.39 -3.26
N ILE A 230 -6.14 12.30 -3.00
CA ILE A 230 -5.63 11.17 -2.22
C ILE A 230 -5.24 10.11 -3.23
N THR A 231 -3.95 9.79 -3.30
CA THR A 231 -3.38 8.88 -4.30
C THR A 231 -2.78 7.67 -3.60
N GLN A 232 -3.00 6.48 -4.14
CA GLN A 232 -2.30 5.27 -3.71
C GLN A 232 -1.78 4.54 -4.95
N GLY A 233 -0.47 4.33 -4.98
CA GLY A 233 0.24 3.91 -6.19
C GLY A 233 0.16 4.99 -7.29
N SER A 234 -0.31 4.60 -8.47
CA SER A 234 -0.53 5.49 -9.62
C SER A 234 -1.94 6.10 -9.66
N ASN A 235 -2.82 5.73 -8.73
CA ASN A 235 -4.26 5.96 -8.86
C ASN A 235 -4.76 6.96 -7.83
N VAL A 236 -5.50 7.98 -8.29
CA VAL A 236 -6.20 8.92 -7.41
C VAL A 236 -7.48 8.26 -6.93
N VAL A 237 -7.55 8.00 -5.62
CA VAL A 237 -8.65 7.30 -4.92
C VAL A 237 -9.80 8.25 -4.65
N ALA A 238 -9.47 9.44 -4.14
CA ALA A 238 -10.46 10.46 -3.79
C ALA A 238 -10.00 11.84 -4.23
N LYS A 239 -10.98 12.69 -4.56
CA LYS A 239 -10.79 14.08 -4.97
C LYS A 239 -11.71 14.97 -4.15
N LEU A 240 -11.15 15.59 -3.10
CA LEU A 240 -11.89 16.48 -2.21
C LEU A 240 -11.67 17.92 -2.65
N ARG A 241 -12.72 18.73 -2.76
CA ARG A 241 -12.53 20.17 -3.01
C ARG A 241 -12.03 20.83 -1.72
N LEU A 242 -11.04 21.70 -1.81
CA LEU A 242 -10.61 22.52 -0.68
C LEU A 242 -11.57 23.71 -0.52
N GLY A 243 -11.94 24.02 0.72
CA GLY A 243 -12.76 25.18 1.04
C GLY A 243 -13.51 25.05 2.37
N GLU A 244 -14.33 26.04 2.68
CA GLU A 244 -15.03 26.16 3.96
C GLU A 244 -16.47 25.62 3.96
N ASN A 245 -16.98 25.24 2.80
CA ASN A 245 -18.35 24.73 2.70
C ASN A 245 -18.42 23.26 3.18
N SER A 246 -19.62 22.82 3.56
CA SER A 246 -19.85 21.40 3.89
C SER A 246 -19.44 20.48 2.74
N GLY A 247 -18.82 19.34 3.08
CA GLY A 247 -18.29 18.39 2.09
C GLY A 247 -16.99 18.84 1.41
N GLN A 248 -16.38 19.96 1.84
CA GLN A 248 -15.09 20.43 1.34
C GLN A 248 -14.01 20.22 2.41
N ALA A 249 -12.83 19.78 1.97
CA ALA A 249 -11.68 19.59 2.84
C ALA A 249 -11.22 20.94 3.41
N PHE A 250 -11.34 21.08 4.73
CA PHE A 250 -11.02 22.28 5.48
C PHE A 250 -9.93 22.04 6.52
N SER A 251 -9.94 20.86 7.16
CA SER A 251 -8.99 20.54 8.21
C SER A 251 -8.45 19.11 8.11
N LEU A 252 -7.28 18.92 8.71
CA LEU A 252 -6.60 17.65 8.90
C LEU A 252 -6.57 17.34 10.39
N LEU A 253 -7.02 16.14 10.76
CA LEU A 253 -6.91 15.63 12.12
C LEU A 253 -5.93 14.46 12.15
N LEU A 254 -4.76 14.69 12.75
CA LEU A 254 -3.81 13.64 13.06
C LEU A 254 -4.18 13.04 14.43
N TYR A 255 -4.68 11.80 14.42
CA TYR A 255 -5.14 11.16 15.65
C TYR A 255 -4.21 10.04 16.10
N ARG A 256 -4.23 9.80 17.42
CA ARG A 256 -3.70 8.59 18.05
C ARG A 256 -4.75 7.98 18.97
N TYR A 257 -5.05 6.71 18.76
CA TYR A 257 -5.93 5.91 19.61
C TYR A 257 -5.17 4.64 20.01
N GLU A 258 -4.79 4.54 21.28
CA GLU A 258 -3.92 3.47 21.78
C GLU A 258 -2.61 3.31 20.97
N ASP A 259 -2.43 2.17 20.29
CA ASP A 259 -1.34 1.85 19.36
C ASP A 259 -1.62 2.27 17.91
N LEU A 260 -2.85 2.68 17.62
CA LEU A 260 -3.29 3.12 16.30
C LEU A 260 -3.02 4.60 16.08
N THR A 261 -2.66 4.91 14.83
CA THR A 261 -2.50 6.27 14.33
C THR A 261 -3.18 6.39 12.98
N GLY A 262 -3.53 7.60 12.60
CA GLY A 262 -4.11 7.87 11.30
C GLY A 262 -4.34 9.36 11.07
N LEU A 263 -4.71 9.66 9.84
CA LEU A 263 -5.05 10.99 9.39
C LEU A 263 -6.51 11.00 8.94
N LEU A 264 -7.26 11.99 9.37
CA LEU A 264 -8.62 12.25 8.89
C LEU A 264 -8.61 13.57 8.12
N VAL A 265 -9.27 13.59 6.97
CA VAL A 265 -9.62 14.82 6.26
C VAL A 265 -11.03 15.18 6.66
N LEU A 266 -11.21 16.35 7.25
CA LEU A 266 -12.48 16.82 7.77
C LEU A 266 -12.95 18.07 7.02
N ASP A 267 -14.27 18.26 7.00
CA ASP A 267 -14.85 19.54 6.63
C ASP A 267 -14.80 20.56 7.80
N ARG A 268 -15.37 21.74 7.58
CA ARG A 268 -15.42 22.81 8.60
C ARG A 268 -16.26 22.44 9.84
N PHE A 269 -17.21 21.51 9.70
CA PHE A 269 -18.12 21.08 10.76
C PHE A 269 -17.61 19.85 11.51
N GLY A 270 -16.42 19.35 11.14
CA GLY A 270 -15.81 18.17 11.75
C GLY A 270 -16.32 16.85 11.16
N GLN A 271 -17.03 16.88 10.03
CA GLN A 271 -17.46 15.66 9.34
C GLN A 271 -16.27 14.98 8.67
N THR A 272 -16.12 13.67 8.88
CA THR A 272 -15.05 12.87 8.26
C THR A 272 -15.31 12.65 6.77
N LEU A 273 -14.58 13.37 5.92
CA LEU A 273 -14.63 13.19 4.47
C LEU A 273 -13.80 11.98 4.03
N HIS A 274 -12.62 11.78 4.63
CA HIS A 274 -11.76 10.66 4.29
C HIS A 274 -10.88 10.19 5.44
N HIS A 275 -10.82 8.88 5.66
CA HIS A 275 -9.98 8.25 6.68
C HIS A 275 -8.76 7.53 6.10
N LEU A 276 -7.59 7.86 6.63
CA LEU A 276 -6.28 7.34 6.22
C LEU A 276 -5.56 6.71 7.41
N PRO A 277 -5.88 5.45 7.76
CA PRO A 277 -5.25 4.78 8.89
C PRO A 277 -3.78 4.46 8.61
N GLY A 278 -2.95 4.53 9.64
CA GLY A 278 -1.51 4.28 9.57
C GLY A 278 -0.67 5.46 10.06
N PRO A 279 0.65 5.29 10.12
CA PRO A 279 1.54 6.31 10.64
C PRO A 279 1.69 7.49 9.67
N TRP A 280 1.56 8.70 10.19
CA TRP A 280 1.84 9.95 9.49
C TRP A 280 2.80 10.80 10.31
N SER A 281 3.79 11.39 9.67
CA SER A 281 4.78 12.25 10.32
C SER A 281 4.14 13.59 10.71
N PRO A 282 4.06 13.96 12.00
CA PRO A 282 3.43 15.21 12.42
C PRO A 282 4.04 16.44 11.74
N GLN A 283 5.36 16.45 11.55
CA GLN A 283 6.10 17.54 10.91
C GLN A 283 5.78 17.67 9.42
N ASP A 284 5.54 16.54 8.73
CA ASP A 284 5.14 16.55 7.32
C ASP A 284 3.68 17.01 7.18
N VAL A 285 2.81 16.57 8.09
CA VAL A 285 1.40 16.99 8.13
C VAL A 285 1.29 18.49 8.36
N GLU A 286 2.03 19.04 9.32
CA GLU A 286 2.06 20.47 9.62
C GLU A 286 2.51 21.30 8.41
N ARG A 287 3.64 20.93 7.79
CA ARG A 287 4.15 21.63 6.60
C ARG A 287 3.16 21.58 5.44
N PHE A 288 2.48 20.45 5.24
CA PHE A 288 1.47 20.30 4.20
C PHE A 288 0.23 21.15 4.49
N ALA A 289 -0.25 21.13 5.74
CA ALA A 289 -1.41 21.89 6.17
C ALA A 289 -1.18 23.40 6.01
N GLN A 290 -0.06 23.91 6.51
CA GLN A 290 0.33 25.32 6.39
C GLN A 290 0.46 25.76 4.92
N ARG A 291 1.01 24.91 4.05
CA ARG A 291 1.16 25.23 2.62
C ARG A 291 -0.18 25.35 1.89
N HIS A 292 -1.20 24.65 2.37
CA HIS A 292 -2.47 24.48 1.69
C HIS A 292 -3.65 25.11 2.41
N ASP A 293 -3.37 25.99 3.38
CA ASP A 293 -4.35 26.73 4.17
C ASP A 293 -5.38 25.80 4.85
N LEU A 294 -4.92 24.61 5.29
CA LEU A 294 -5.73 23.65 6.03
C LEU A 294 -5.49 23.84 7.53
N VAL A 295 -6.56 23.78 8.32
CA VAL A 295 -6.43 23.73 9.78
C VAL A 295 -5.86 22.38 10.19
N LEU A 296 -4.89 22.35 11.09
CA LEU A 296 -4.33 21.11 11.63
C LEU A 296 -4.72 20.95 13.10
N ALA A 297 -5.30 19.80 13.42
CA ALA A 297 -5.56 19.35 14.77
C ALA A 297 -4.74 18.06 15.04
N VAL A 298 -4.09 17.98 16.20
CA VAL A 298 -3.31 16.80 16.61
C VAL A 298 -3.82 16.36 17.97
N HIS A 299 -4.48 15.20 18.02
CA HIS A 299 -5.16 14.75 19.24
C HIS A 299 -4.91 13.29 19.55
N ARG A 300 -4.81 12.99 20.85
CA ARG A 300 -5.06 11.65 21.35
C ARG A 300 -6.57 11.54 21.56
N VAL A 301 -7.21 10.59 20.89
CA VAL A 301 -8.66 10.45 20.88
C VAL A 301 -9.10 9.34 21.82
N SER A 302 -10.29 9.48 22.41
CA SER A 302 -10.93 8.41 23.18
C SER A 302 -11.47 7.31 22.25
N ARG A 303 -11.92 6.20 22.84
CA ARG A 303 -12.57 5.11 22.08
C ARG A 303 -13.85 5.60 21.40
N GLU A 304 -14.66 6.38 22.12
CA GLU A 304 -15.93 6.91 21.64
C GLU A 304 -15.71 7.87 20.47
N GLU A 305 -14.71 8.77 20.59
CA GLU A 305 -14.31 9.67 19.52
C GLU A 305 -13.79 8.89 18.30
N TYR A 306 -12.92 7.90 18.52
CA TYR A 306 -12.41 7.06 17.44
C TYR A 306 -13.55 6.36 16.69
N LEU A 307 -14.49 5.73 17.41
CA LEU A 307 -15.65 5.08 16.83
C LEU A 307 -16.56 6.06 16.08
N ALA A 308 -16.73 7.29 16.60
CA ALA A 308 -17.51 8.32 15.92
C ALA A 308 -16.84 8.74 14.60
N PHE A 309 -15.52 8.94 14.60
CA PHE A 309 -14.79 9.31 13.39
C PHE A 309 -14.84 8.23 12.31
N THR A 310 -14.67 6.96 12.69
CA THR A 310 -14.60 5.87 11.72
C THR A 310 -15.97 5.43 11.22
N LYS A 311 -17.01 5.44 12.06
CA LYS A 311 -18.39 5.13 11.63
C LYS A 311 -18.98 6.18 10.70
N ASN A 312 -18.61 7.44 10.88
CA ASN A 312 -19.11 8.56 10.09
C ASN A 312 -18.22 8.91 8.88
N ALA A 313 -17.16 8.13 8.62
CA ALA A 313 -16.30 8.35 7.47
C ALA A 313 -17.07 8.05 6.17
N GLU A 314 -17.20 9.06 5.31
CA GLU A 314 -17.80 8.88 3.98
C GLU A 314 -16.96 7.94 3.11
N GLU A 315 -15.64 8.04 3.25
CA GLU A 315 -14.68 7.24 2.50
C GLU A 315 -13.42 6.95 3.34
N ALA A 316 -12.68 5.90 2.97
CA ALA A 316 -11.38 5.60 3.55
C ALA A 316 -10.41 4.91 2.57
N THR A 317 -9.13 4.90 2.93
CA THR A 317 -8.09 4.11 2.25
C THR A 317 -7.46 3.13 3.24
N PRO A 318 -8.03 1.91 3.37
CA PRO A 318 -7.59 0.91 4.34
C PRO A 318 -6.25 0.23 4.01
#